data_AF-A0A8C6G5I3-F1
#
_entry.id   AF-A0A8C6G5I3-F1
#
_cell.length_a   1.000
_cell.length_b   1.000
_cell.length_c   1.000
_cell.angle_alpha   90.00
_cell.angle_beta   90.00
_cell.angle_gamma   90.00
#
_symmetry.space_group_name_H-M   'P 1'
#
loop_
_entity.id
_entity.type
_entity.pdbx_description
1 polymer ?
#
loop_
_entity_poly.entity_id
_entity_poly.type
_entity_poly.pdbx_seq_one_letter_code
_entity_poly.pdbx_strand_id
1 'polypeptide(L)'
;MDSDAPLPTLTELFHHYYPIEIDPHRTIKEKLPHMVQWWSKAHSLLCQQRIQKVQIAQVVGESTAMLREGYKTFFDTLYQNNIPLFIFSAGIGDILEEIIRQMKVFHPNIHIVSNYMDFSEDGFLKGFKGQLIHTYNKNSSVCENSSYFQQLQNKTNIILLGDSIGDLTMADGVPGVQNILKIGFLNDKVEERRERYMDSYDIVLEKDETLDVVNGLLQHILRQGDCVEFQGS
;
A
#
# COMPACT_ATOMS: atom_id res chain seq x y z
N MET A 1 -13.29 34.20 13.93
CA MET A 1 -12.06 34.85 14.42
C MET A 1 -11.14 33.73 14.84
N ASP A 2 -10.23 33.39 13.93
CA ASP A 2 -8.97 32.64 14.10
C ASP A 2 -8.53 32.26 12.67
N SER A 3 -8.01 33.24 11.92
CA SER A 3 -7.56 33.06 10.54
C SER A 3 -6.09 33.42 10.31
N ASP A 4 -5.33 33.73 11.36
CA ASP A 4 -3.93 34.17 11.27
C ASP A 4 -2.94 33.21 11.96
N ALA A 5 -3.38 32.03 12.41
CA ALA A 5 -2.43 31.00 12.82
C ALA A 5 -1.69 30.46 11.56
N PRO A 6 -0.35 30.41 11.54
CA PRO A 6 0.38 29.82 10.43
C PRO A 6 -0.11 28.38 10.23
N LEU A 7 -0.43 28.03 8.99
CA LEU A 7 -0.80 26.67 8.62
C LEU A 7 0.33 25.73 9.03
N PRO A 8 0.01 24.59 9.69
CA PRO A 8 1.03 23.66 10.13
C PRO A 8 1.78 23.10 8.92
N THR A 9 3.07 22.83 9.08
CA THR A 9 3.88 22.15 8.06
C THR A 9 3.50 20.66 7.98
N LEU A 10 3.80 20.00 6.86
CA LEU A 10 3.61 18.55 6.75
C LEU A 10 4.38 17.78 7.83
N THR A 11 5.55 18.26 8.22
CA THR A 11 6.38 17.71 9.31
C THR A 11 5.68 17.82 10.67
N GLU A 12 5.04 18.94 10.96
CA GLU A 12 4.28 19.13 12.21
C GLU A 12 3.05 18.21 12.26
N LEU A 13 2.35 18.03 11.12
CA LEU A 13 1.25 17.06 11.03
C LEU A 13 1.76 15.64 11.32
N PHE A 14 2.88 15.24 10.72
CA PHE A 14 3.49 13.93 10.98
C PHE A 14 3.83 13.74 12.46
N HIS A 15 4.55 14.68 13.08
CA HIS A 15 4.91 14.59 14.50
C HIS A 15 3.70 14.53 15.45
N HIS A 16 2.57 15.14 15.07
CA HIS A 16 1.35 15.08 15.87
C HIS A 16 0.58 13.77 15.69
N TYR A 17 0.36 13.33 14.46
CA TYR A 17 -0.57 12.24 14.15
C TYR A 17 0.10 10.86 14.11
N TYR A 18 1.38 10.76 13.74
CA TYR A 18 2.08 9.47 13.66
C TYR A 18 2.16 8.74 15.01
N PRO A 19 2.46 9.39 16.15
CA PRO A 19 2.40 8.73 17.45
C PRO A 19 1.03 8.15 17.79
N ILE A 20 -0.06 8.81 17.34
CA ILE A 20 -1.45 8.34 17.54
C ILE A 20 -1.74 7.14 16.66
N GLU A 21 -1.25 7.14 15.41
CA GLU A 21 -1.38 6.00 14.48
C GLU A 21 -0.75 4.74 15.08
N ILE A 22 0.48 4.83 15.58
CA ILE A 22 1.20 3.64 16.06
C ILE A 22 0.93 3.28 17.52
N ASP A 23 0.14 4.09 18.25
CA ASP A 23 -0.14 3.90 19.68
C ASP A 23 -0.78 2.52 19.97
N PRO A 24 -0.09 1.59 20.66
CA PRO A 24 -0.64 0.26 20.91
C PRO A 24 -1.84 0.29 21.87
N HIS A 25 -1.99 1.34 22.68
CA HIS A 25 -3.00 1.47 23.72
C HIS A 25 -4.32 2.07 23.22
N ARG A 26 -4.36 2.60 22.00
CA ARG A 26 -5.59 3.10 21.36
C ARG A 26 -6.21 2.05 20.46
N THR A 27 -7.52 1.95 20.53
CA THR A 27 -8.32 1.14 19.61
C THR A 27 -8.33 1.74 18.20
N ILE A 28 -8.60 0.92 17.19
CA ILE A 28 -8.76 1.41 15.81
C ILE A 28 -9.86 2.48 15.74
N LYS A 29 -10.97 2.28 16.44
CA LYS A 29 -12.11 3.21 16.48
C LYS A 29 -11.71 4.61 16.98
N GLU A 30 -10.84 4.68 17.98
CA GLU A 30 -10.33 5.94 18.51
C GLU A 30 -9.36 6.62 17.54
N LYS A 31 -8.57 5.85 16.78
CA LYS A 31 -7.59 6.39 15.83
C LYS A 31 -8.20 6.89 14.53
N LEU A 32 -9.30 6.28 14.08
CA LEU A 32 -9.99 6.61 12.82
C LEU A 32 -10.19 8.13 12.58
N PRO A 33 -10.85 8.89 13.48
CA PRO A 33 -11.08 10.32 13.25
C PRO A 33 -9.77 11.12 13.14
N HIS A 34 -8.70 10.71 13.85
CA HIS A 34 -7.39 11.35 13.76
C HIS A 34 -6.75 11.11 12.38
N MET A 35 -6.85 9.90 11.83
CA MET A 35 -6.30 9.59 10.51
C MET A 35 -7.02 10.36 9.41
N VAL A 36 -8.35 10.45 9.48
CA VAL A 36 -9.14 11.26 8.54
C VAL A 36 -8.71 12.73 8.59
N GLN A 37 -8.54 13.29 9.78
CA GLN A 37 -8.08 14.67 9.94
C GLN A 37 -6.67 14.88 9.41
N TRP A 38 -5.75 13.95 9.71
CA TRP A 38 -4.36 14.04 9.26
C TRP A 38 -4.27 14.09 7.73
N TRP A 39 -4.85 13.10 7.07
CA TRP A 39 -4.83 12.99 5.61
C TRP A 39 -5.56 14.15 4.95
N SER A 40 -6.70 14.58 5.50
CA SER A 40 -7.44 15.74 4.97
C SER A 40 -6.62 17.03 5.05
N LYS A 41 -5.93 17.27 6.16
CA LYS A 41 -5.03 18.43 6.33
C LYS A 41 -3.83 18.34 5.40
N ALA A 42 -3.18 17.19 5.32
CA ALA A 42 -2.03 16.97 4.45
C ALA A 42 -2.38 17.21 2.97
N HIS A 43 -3.50 16.64 2.51
CA HIS A 43 -4.01 16.86 1.14
C HIS A 43 -4.34 18.33 0.86
N SER A 44 -4.96 19.02 1.83
CA SER A 44 -5.25 20.45 1.70
C SER A 44 -3.98 21.28 1.55
N LEU A 45 -2.95 21.00 2.35
CA LEU A 45 -1.65 21.67 2.25
C LEU A 45 -0.99 21.43 0.88
N LEU A 46 -1.03 20.21 0.36
CA LEU A 46 -0.50 19.88 -0.96
C LEU A 46 -1.21 20.68 -2.08
N CYS A 47 -2.54 20.81 -2.01
CA CYS A 47 -3.30 21.59 -2.98
C CYS A 47 -2.90 23.08 -2.97
N GLN A 48 -2.53 23.62 -1.80
CA GLN A 48 -2.09 25.01 -1.66
C GLN A 48 -0.70 25.26 -2.29
N GLN A 49 0.12 24.21 -2.50
CA GLN A 49 1.46 24.34 -3.09
C GLN A 49 1.47 24.53 -4.61
N ARG A 50 0.30 24.54 -5.27
CA ARG A 50 0.17 24.68 -6.74
C ARG A 50 1.03 23.67 -7.52
N ILE A 51 1.02 22.42 -7.09
CA ILE A 51 1.74 21.31 -7.74
C ILE A 51 1.17 21.12 -9.15
N GLN A 52 2.03 21.10 -10.16
CA GLN A 52 1.63 20.77 -11.53
C GLN A 52 1.83 19.30 -11.84
N LYS A 53 0.91 18.71 -12.61
CA LYS A 53 1.00 17.30 -13.01
C LYS A 53 2.31 16.97 -13.72
N VAL A 54 2.82 17.89 -14.55
CA VAL A 54 4.06 17.69 -15.31
C VAL A 54 5.31 17.58 -14.43
N GLN A 55 5.25 18.07 -13.19
CA GLN A 55 6.37 18.03 -12.25
C GLN A 55 6.53 16.66 -11.57
N ILE A 56 5.51 15.80 -11.60
CA ILE A 56 5.49 14.54 -10.86
C ILE A 56 6.67 13.64 -11.23
N ALA A 57 6.94 13.46 -12.53
CA ALA A 57 8.05 12.65 -13.00
C ALA A 57 9.41 13.19 -12.52
N GLN A 58 9.60 14.51 -12.55
CA GLN A 58 10.83 15.13 -12.07
C GLN A 58 10.98 14.96 -10.55
N VAL A 59 9.92 15.24 -9.78
CA VAL A 59 9.93 15.12 -8.31
C VAL A 59 10.26 13.69 -7.89
N VAL A 60 9.69 12.68 -8.56
CA VAL A 60 10.01 11.28 -8.28
C VAL A 60 11.46 10.97 -8.63
N GLY A 61 11.95 11.41 -9.78
CA GLY A 61 13.33 11.17 -10.23
C GLY A 61 14.39 11.86 -9.37
N GLU A 62 14.06 12.97 -8.72
CA GLU A 62 14.93 13.71 -7.79
C GLU A 62 14.79 13.22 -6.33
N SER A 63 13.80 12.38 -6.04
CA SER A 63 13.56 11.87 -4.69
C SER A 63 14.55 10.78 -4.28
N THR A 64 14.60 10.50 -2.98
CA THR A 64 15.35 9.37 -2.40
C THR A 64 14.48 8.13 -2.20
N ALA A 65 13.32 8.04 -2.87
CA ALA A 65 12.43 6.90 -2.75
C ALA A 65 13.10 5.63 -3.27
N MET A 66 13.04 4.55 -2.49
CA MET A 66 13.62 3.26 -2.84
C MET A 66 12.59 2.15 -2.70
N LEU A 67 12.62 1.21 -3.63
CA LEU A 67 11.94 -0.08 -3.47
C LEU A 67 12.85 -1.02 -2.69
N ARG A 68 12.24 -1.95 -1.95
CA ARG A 68 12.97 -3.00 -1.22
C ARG A 68 13.88 -3.82 -2.13
N GLU A 69 15.00 -4.29 -1.58
CA GLU A 69 15.91 -5.16 -2.32
C GLU A 69 15.17 -6.40 -2.84
N GLY A 70 15.48 -6.83 -4.07
CA GLY A 70 14.78 -7.93 -4.72
C GLY A 70 13.43 -7.58 -5.35
N TYR A 71 13.01 -6.29 -5.37
CA TYR A 71 11.76 -5.85 -6.01
C TYR A 71 11.64 -6.32 -7.46
N LYS A 72 12.71 -6.23 -8.25
CA LYS A 72 12.66 -6.58 -9.68
C LYS A 72 12.31 -8.06 -9.86
N THR A 73 12.95 -8.94 -9.09
CA THR A 73 12.63 -10.37 -9.07
C THR A 73 11.17 -10.61 -8.70
N PHE A 74 10.67 -9.91 -7.68
CA PHE A 74 9.29 -10.02 -7.23
C PHE A 74 8.29 -9.65 -8.35
N PHE A 75 8.38 -8.44 -8.88
CA PHE A 75 7.48 -7.95 -9.93
C PHE A 75 7.56 -8.79 -11.21
N ASP A 76 8.78 -9.11 -11.66
CA ASP A 76 8.98 -9.90 -12.89
C ASP A 76 8.46 -11.33 -12.73
N THR A 77 8.67 -11.98 -11.58
CA THR A 77 8.17 -13.33 -11.30
C THR A 77 6.64 -13.37 -11.33
N LEU A 78 5.98 -12.41 -10.67
CA LEU A 78 4.51 -12.33 -10.66
C LEU A 78 3.96 -12.13 -12.08
N TYR A 79 4.57 -11.23 -12.86
CA TYR A 79 4.14 -10.96 -14.21
C TYR A 79 4.31 -12.16 -15.14
N GLN A 80 5.50 -12.79 -15.13
CA GLN A 80 5.80 -13.95 -15.98
C GLN A 80 4.88 -15.15 -15.71
N ASN A 81 4.40 -15.30 -14.47
CA ASN A 81 3.51 -16.38 -14.07
C ASN A 81 2.03 -15.98 -14.09
N ASN A 82 1.67 -14.84 -14.69
CA ASN A 82 0.30 -14.33 -14.77
C ASN A 82 -0.41 -14.25 -13.40
N ILE A 83 0.33 -13.88 -12.36
CA ILE A 83 -0.19 -13.71 -11.01
C ILE A 83 -0.70 -12.26 -10.87
N PRO A 84 -2.00 -12.04 -10.59
CA PRO A 84 -2.50 -10.70 -10.35
C PRO A 84 -1.84 -10.06 -9.12
N LEU A 85 -1.34 -8.84 -9.27
CA LEU A 85 -0.80 -8.06 -8.16
C LEU A 85 -1.73 -6.90 -7.85
N PHE A 86 -2.32 -6.91 -6.66
CA PHE A 86 -3.18 -5.83 -6.18
C PHE A 86 -2.42 -4.99 -5.15
N ILE A 87 -2.16 -3.72 -5.47
CA ILE A 87 -1.47 -2.77 -4.59
C ILE A 87 -2.51 -1.84 -3.98
N PHE A 88 -2.76 -2.00 -2.68
CA PHE A 88 -3.69 -1.17 -1.93
C PHE A 88 -2.93 -0.20 -1.01
N SER A 89 -2.78 1.05 -1.48
CA SER A 89 -2.01 2.07 -0.80
C SER A 89 -2.92 3.15 -0.19
N ALA A 90 -2.61 3.57 1.03
CA ALA A 90 -3.17 4.78 1.61
C ALA A 90 -2.39 6.04 1.20
N GLY A 91 -1.29 5.87 0.44
CA GLY A 91 -0.47 6.96 -0.06
C GLY A 91 -1.08 7.70 -1.25
N ILE A 92 -0.21 8.29 -2.07
CA ILE A 92 -0.59 9.04 -3.28
C ILE A 92 -0.39 8.15 -4.51
N GLY A 93 -1.46 7.87 -5.24
CA GLY A 93 -1.48 6.96 -6.39
C GLY A 93 -0.55 7.39 -7.54
N ASP A 94 -0.61 8.66 -7.94
CA ASP A 94 0.20 9.19 -9.05
C ASP A 94 1.71 9.09 -8.76
N ILE A 95 2.12 9.30 -7.50
CA ILE A 95 3.52 9.14 -7.07
C ILE A 95 3.93 7.66 -7.10
N LEU A 96 3.08 6.78 -6.58
CA LEU A 96 3.34 5.33 -6.56
C LEU A 96 3.52 4.79 -7.99
N GLU A 97 2.59 5.11 -8.88
CA GLU A 97 2.66 4.69 -10.29
C GLU A 97 3.92 5.20 -10.98
N GLU A 98 4.29 6.45 -10.73
CA GLU A 98 5.48 7.04 -11.33
C GLU A 98 6.77 6.38 -10.81
N ILE A 99 6.84 6.05 -9.52
CA ILE A 99 7.97 5.27 -8.94
C ILE A 99 8.10 3.94 -9.67
N ILE A 100 7.05 3.10 -9.71
CA ILE A 100 7.16 1.77 -10.33
C ILE A 100 7.38 1.84 -11.85
N ARG A 101 6.93 2.92 -12.51
CA ARG A 101 7.19 3.19 -13.93
C ARG A 101 8.66 3.53 -14.18
N GLN A 102 9.24 4.43 -13.40
CA GLN A 102 10.66 4.79 -13.52
C GLN A 102 11.57 3.61 -13.16
N MET A 103 11.16 2.77 -12.20
CA MET A 103 11.83 1.52 -11.84
C MET A 103 11.61 0.38 -12.85
N LYS A 104 10.83 0.61 -13.92
CA LYS A 104 10.57 -0.33 -15.03
C LYS A 104 9.95 -1.66 -14.61
N VAL A 105 9.08 -1.62 -13.61
CA VAL A 105 8.36 -2.80 -13.07
C VAL A 105 6.84 -2.62 -13.09
N PHE A 106 6.33 -1.59 -13.75
CA PHE A 106 4.89 -1.39 -13.91
C PHE A 106 4.30 -2.30 -15.00
N HIS A 107 4.03 -3.54 -14.62
CA HIS A 107 3.52 -4.58 -15.50
C HIS A 107 1.98 -4.58 -15.60
N PRO A 108 1.39 -5.10 -16.71
CA PRO A 108 -0.08 -5.14 -16.91
C PRO A 108 -0.89 -5.96 -15.89
N ASN A 109 -0.26 -6.88 -15.15
CA ASN A 109 -0.92 -7.67 -14.10
C ASN A 109 -1.15 -6.88 -12.79
N ILE A 110 -0.66 -5.64 -12.72
CA ILE A 110 -0.73 -4.80 -11.53
C ILE A 110 -2.01 -3.96 -11.57
N HIS A 111 -2.77 -4.01 -10.48
CA HIS A 111 -3.92 -3.15 -10.23
C HIS A 111 -3.67 -2.33 -8.97
N ILE A 112 -3.82 -1.01 -9.03
CA ILE A 112 -3.51 -0.09 -7.93
C ILE A 112 -4.79 0.59 -7.47
N VAL A 113 -5.02 0.58 -6.15
CA VAL A 113 -6.05 1.36 -5.47
C VAL A 113 -5.35 2.27 -4.46
N SER A 114 -5.48 3.58 -4.65
CA SER A 114 -4.77 4.61 -3.88
C SER A 114 -5.48 5.97 -3.97
N ASN A 115 -5.01 6.97 -3.21
CA ASN A 115 -5.51 8.33 -3.31
C ASN A 115 -4.90 9.01 -4.56
N TYR A 116 -5.66 9.04 -5.65
CA TYR A 116 -5.21 9.72 -6.88
C TYR A 116 -5.46 11.22 -6.83
N MET A 117 -4.48 11.99 -7.29
CA MET A 117 -4.57 13.43 -7.45
C MET A 117 -5.63 13.80 -8.51
N ASP A 118 -6.36 14.86 -8.23
CA ASP A 118 -7.26 15.51 -9.17
C ASP A 118 -6.65 16.84 -9.63
N PHE A 119 -6.50 17.00 -10.94
CA PHE A 119 -5.86 18.17 -11.54
C PHE A 119 -6.91 19.03 -12.25
N SER A 120 -6.72 20.34 -12.26
CA SER A 120 -7.50 21.27 -13.06
C SER A 120 -7.16 21.15 -14.55
N GLU A 121 -7.94 21.80 -15.42
CA GLU A 121 -7.65 21.91 -16.85
C GLU A 121 -6.29 22.57 -17.11
N ASP A 122 -5.91 23.53 -16.25
CA ASP A 122 -4.61 24.19 -16.27
C ASP A 122 -3.46 23.30 -15.73
N GLY A 123 -3.74 22.05 -15.33
CA GLY A 123 -2.74 21.08 -14.90
C GLY A 123 -2.29 21.20 -13.44
N PHE A 124 -2.99 21.98 -12.60
CA PHE A 124 -2.66 22.16 -11.18
C PHE A 124 -3.47 21.26 -10.26
N LEU A 125 -2.85 20.75 -9.20
CA LEU A 125 -3.50 19.94 -8.18
C LEU A 125 -4.61 20.76 -7.50
N LYS A 126 -5.85 20.26 -7.55
CA LYS A 126 -7.03 20.87 -6.92
C LYS A 126 -7.63 20.02 -5.81
N GLY A 127 -7.29 18.73 -5.75
CA GLY A 127 -7.85 17.79 -4.78
C GLY A 127 -7.41 16.36 -5.02
N PHE A 128 -8.15 15.42 -4.44
CA PHE A 128 -7.95 13.98 -4.60
C PHE A 128 -9.28 13.33 -4.99
N LYS A 129 -9.20 12.29 -5.83
CA LYS A 129 -10.37 11.61 -6.39
C LYS A 129 -10.93 10.58 -5.43
N GLY A 130 -12.24 10.38 -5.48
CA GLY A 130 -12.92 9.30 -4.76
C GLY A 130 -12.96 9.50 -3.25
N GLN A 131 -13.17 8.40 -2.54
CA GLN A 131 -13.14 8.39 -1.08
C GLN A 131 -11.69 8.32 -0.58
N LEU A 132 -11.41 9.05 0.48
CA LEU A 132 -10.09 9.03 1.13
C LEU A 132 -9.76 7.63 1.63
N ILE A 133 -8.59 7.13 1.25
CA ILE A 133 -7.98 5.90 1.79
C ILE A 133 -6.93 6.32 2.83
N HIS A 134 -7.01 5.75 4.02
CA HIS A 134 -6.06 5.90 5.11
C HIS A 134 -5.77 4.53 5.75
N THR A 135 -4.81 4.46 6.68
CA THR A 135 -4.30 3.19 7.24
C THR A 135 -5.39 2.23 7.72
N TYR A 136 -6.47 2.72 8.33
CA TYR A 136 -7.54 1.90 8.93
C TYR A 136 -8.84 1.72 8.14
N ASN A 137 -8.92 2.17 6.88
CA ASN A 137 -10.08 1.89 6.03
C ASN A 137 -9.74 1.09 4.77
N LYS A 138 -8.58 0.41 4.75
CA LYS A 138 -8.18 -0.52 3.70
C LYS A 138 -8.94 -1.84 3.80
N ASN A 139 -10.24 -1.79 3.56
CA ASN A 139 -11.11 -2.95 3.61
C ASN A 139 -11.99 -3.03 2.35
N SER A 140 -12.86 -4.04 2.32
CA SER A 140 -13.76 -4.29 1.21
C SER A 140 -14.61 -3.08 0.81
N SER A 141 -14.96 -2.16 1.73
CA SER A 141 -15.80 -0.99 1.42
C SER A 141 -15.19 -0.04 0.39
N VAL A 142 -13.86 0.07 0.34
CA VAL A 142 -13.16 0.85 -0.70
C VAL A 142 -13.24 0.15 -2.06
N CYS A 143 -13.45 -1.15 -2.04
CA CYS A 143 -13.40 -2.06 -3.17
C CYS A 143 -14.78 -2.58 -3.61
N GLU A 144 -15.86 -2.21 -2.92
CA GLU A 144 -17.22 -2.75 -3.04
C GLU A 144 -17.79 -2.65 -4.48
N ASN A 145 -17.25 -1.76 -5.30
CA ASN A 145 -17.68 -1.54 -6.68
C ASN A 145 -16.64 -1.95 -7.74
N SER A 146 -15.56 -2.62 -7.36
CA SER A 146 -14.53 -2.99 -8.33
C SER A 146 -14.90 -4.30 -9.02
N SER A 147 -15.09 -4.24 -10.34
CA SER A 147 -15.19 -5.43 -11.21
C SER A 147 -13.92 -6.30 -11.14
N TYR A 148 -12.86 -5.80 -10.53
CA TYR A 148 -11.58 -6.49 -10.39
C TYR A 148 -11.70 -7.72 -9.47
N PHE A 149 -12.35 -7.64 -8.31
CA PHE A 149 -12.48 -8.80 -7.42
C PHE A 149 -13.34 -9.93 -8.03
N GLN A 150 -14.25 -9.59 -8.94
CA GLN A 150 -14.99 -10.60 -9.70
C GLN A 150 -14.07 -11.38 -10.66
N GLN A 151 -13.05 -10.74 -11.21
CA GLN A 151 -12.04 -11.41 -12.05
C GLN A 151 -11.13 -12.34 -11.22
N LEU A 152 -11.07 -12.13 -9.90
CA LEU A 152 -10.27 -12.94 -8.98
C LEU A 152 -11.02 -14.13 -8.37
N GLN A 153 -12.27 -14.40 -8.76
CA GLN A 153 -13.10 -15.47 -8.16
C GLN A 153 -12.43 -16.87 -8.16
N ASN A 154 -11.56 -17.14 -9.13
CA ASN A 154 -10.84 -18.42 -9.23
C ASN A 154 -9.47 -18.42 -8.53
N LYS A 155 -9.09 -17.31 -7.87
CA LYS A 155 -7.82 -17.15 -7.15
C LYS A 155 -8.07 -17.32 -5.65
N THR A 156 -7.92 -18.55 -5.17
CA THR A 156 -8.27 -18.93 -3.80
C THR A 156 -7.13 -18.82 -2.78
N ASN A 157 -5.90 -18.64 -3.25
CA ASN A 157 -4.69 -18.54 -2.41
C ASN A 157 -4.11 -17.12 -2.48
N ILE A 158 -3.87 -16.51 -1.32
CA ILE A 158 -3.41 -15.12 -1.20
C ILE A 158 -2.12 -15.06 -0.39
N ILE A 159 -1.16 -14.28 -0.87
CA ILE A 159 -0.05 -13.76 -0.07
C ILE A 159 -0.32 -12.28 0.18
N LEU A 160 -0.51 -11.91 1.44
CA LEU A 160 -0.74 -10.53 1.86
C LEU A 160 0.55 -9.98 2.45
N LEU A 161 1.02 -8.86 1.90
CA LEU A 161 2.18 -8.12 2.40
C LEU A 161 1.70 -6.80 2.98
N GLY A 162 2.07 -6.48 4.22
CA GLY A 162 1.74 -5.20 4.85
C GLY A 162 2.79 -4.77 5.86
N ASP A 163 2.77 -3.52 6.25
CA ASP A 163 3.67 -2.96 7.27
C ASP A 163 2.90 -2.36 8.45
N SER A 164 1.57 -2.32 8.38
CA SER A 164 0.67 -1.82 9.42
C SER A 164 -0.42 -2.83 9.76
N ILE A 165 -0.90 -2.82 11.00
CA ILE A 165 -2.06 -3.64 11.41
C ILE A 165 -3.31 -3.36 10.56
N GLY A 166 -3.43 -2.16 9.98
CA GLY A 166 -4.53 -1.81 9.08
C GLY A 166 -4.49 -2.54 7.73
N ASP A 167 -3.35 -3.10 7.33
CA ASP A 167 -3.20 -3.83 6.07
C ASP A 167 -3.81 -5.24 6.13
N LEU A 168 -4.08 -5.77 7.33
CA LEU A 168 -4.61 -7.12 7.52
C LEU A 168 -6.00 -7.31 6.91
N THR A 169 -6.74 -6.22 6.67
CA THR A 169 -8.09 -6.22 6.09
C THR A 169 -8.09 -6.04 4.57
N MET A 170 -6.93 -5.90 3.92
CA MET A 170 -6.85 -5.67 2.47
C MET A 170 -7.42 -6.82 1.64
N ALA A 171 -7.44 -8.04 2.19
CA ALA A 171 -7.97 -9.21 1.52
C ALA A 171 -9.47 -9.48 1.80
N ASP A 172 -10.14 -8.70 2.64
CA ASP A 172 -11.53 -8.94 3.06
C ASP A 172 -12.52 -8.88 1.88
N GLY A 173 -12.16 -8.19 0.80
CA GLY A 173 -12.98 -8.07 -0.42
C GLY A 173 -12.81 -9.22 -1.41
N VAL A 174 -11.87 -10.15 -1.20
CA VAL A 174 -11.61 -11.25 -2.15
C VAL A 174 -12.63 -12.38 -1.92
N PRO A 175 -13.45 -12.75 -2.91
CA PRO A 175 -14.37 -13.88 -2.78
C PRO A 175 -13.62 -15.21 -2.86
N GLY A 176 -14.06 -16.22 -2.09
CA GLY A 176 -13.60 -17.60 -2.25
C GLY A 176 -12.18 -17.90 -1.75
N VAL A 177 -11.64 -17.09 -0.83
CA VAL A 177 -10.33 -17.34 -0.21
C VAL A 177 -10.35 -18.66 0.57
N GLN A 178 -9.42 -19.55 0.22
CA GLN A 178 -9.17 -20.80 0.93
C GLN A 178 -7.95 -20.70 1.83
N ASN A 179 -6.85 -20.14 1.31
CA ASN A 179 -5.61 -19.97 2.05
C ASN A 179 -5.12 -18.53 1.95
N ILE A 180 -4.70 -17.96 3.08
CA ILE A 180 -4.07 -16.66 3.14
C ILE A 180 -2.81 -16.75 4.01
N LEU A 181 -1.68 -16.28 3.47
CA LEU A 181 -0.44 -16.12 4.21
C LEU A 181 -0.17 -14.62 4.37
N LYS A 182 -0.09 -14.14 5.61
CA LYS A 182 0.10 -12.74 5.96
C LYS A 182 1.55 -12.52 6.42
N ILE A 183 2.26 -11.66 5.69
CA ILE A 183 3.65 -11.30 5.98
C ILE A 183 3.70 -9.81 6.36
N GLY A 184 4.18 -9.53 7.56
CA GLY A 184 4.24 -8.20 8.16
C GLY A 184 5.65 -7.65 8.25
N PHE A 185 5.91 -6.49 7.65
CA PHE A 185 7.17 -5.75 7.83
C PHE A 185 7.10 -4.88 9.09
N LEU A 186 7.90 -5.20 10.10
CA LEU A 186 7.98 -4.44 11.34
C LEU A 186 9.20 -3.51 11.31
N ASN A 187 9.01 -2.30 10.80
CA ASN A 187 10.09 -1.34 10.56
C ASN A 187 10.39 -0.41 11.75
N ASP A 188 9.36 0.06 12.45
CA ASP A 188 9.48 1.06 13.52
C ASP A 188 8.90 0.57 14.84
N LYS A 189 9.47 1.03 15.96
CA LYS A 189 9.13 0.66 17.35
C LYS A 189 9.00 -0.84 17.56
N VAL A 190 9.98 -1.58 17.05
CA VAL A 190 9.98 -3.05 17.00
C VAL A 190 9.62 -3.66 18.35
N GLU A 191 10.32 -3.30 19.43
CA GLU A 191 10.09 -3.88 20.76
C GLU A 191 8.67 -3.63 21.28
N GLU A 192 8.10 -2.44 21.05
CA GLU A 192 6.75 -2.09 21.52
C GLU A 192 5.65 -2.76 20.71
N ARG A 193 5.92 -3.10 19.44
CA ARG A 193 4.92 -3.58 18.48
C ARG A 193 5.05 -5.07 18.15
N ARG A 194 6.16 -5.71 18.53
CA ARG A 194 6.47 -7.12 18.20
C ARG A 194 5.33 -8.05 18.59
N GLU A 195 4.88 -8.01 19.84
CA GLU A 195 3.82 -8.90 20.35
C GLU A 195 2.55 -8.82 19.48
N ARG A 196 2.07 -7.61 19.23
CA ARG A 196 0.88 -7.38 18.39
C ARG A 196 1.07 -7.85 16.95
N TYR A 197 2.28 -7.73 16.38
CA TYR A 197 2.57 -8.20 15.03
C TYR A 197 2.59 -9.73 14.97
N MET A 198 3.24 -10.36 15.95
CA MET A 198 3.31 -11.82 16.08
C MET A 198 1.93 -12.45 16.27
N ASP A 199 1.00 -11.75 16.94
CA ASP A 199 -0.38 -12.22 17.10
C ASP A 199 -1.23 -12.07 15.83
N SER A 200 -0.81 -11.21 14.89
CA SER A 200 -1.65 -10.78 13.76
C SER A 200 -1.17 -11.24 12.38
N TYR A 201 0.15 -11.44 12.21
CA TYR A 201 0.79 -11.89 10.98
C TYR A 201 1.37 -13.30 11.17
N ASP A 202 1.34 -14.11 10.11
CA ASP A 202 1.91 -15.46 10.12
C ASP A 202 3.45 -15.41 10.08
N ILE A 203 4.01 -14.41 9.41
CA ILE A 203 5.45 -14.14 9.33
C ILE A 203 5.69 -12.66 9.63
N VAL A 204 6.58 -12.37 10.57
CA VAL A 204 7.01 -11.00 10.91
C VAL A 204 8.47 -10.81 10.53
N LEU A 205 8.74 -9.77 9.74
CA LEU A 205 10.09 -9.40 9.27
C LEU A 205 10.52 -8.11 9.97
N GLU A 206 11.41 -8.22 10.96
CA GLU A 206 11.89 -7.09 11.75
C GLU A 206 13.02 -6.34 11.04
N LYS A 207 12.80 -5.06 10.73
CA LYS A 207 13.78 -4.18 10.05
C LYS A 207 14.38 -4.79 8.77
N ASP A 208 13.58 -5.58 8.06
CA ASP A 208 13.97 -6.18 6.79
C ASP A 208 13.66 -5.23 5.63
N GLU A 209 14.69 -4.84 4.90
CA GLU A 209 14.60 -3.96 3.72
C GLU A 209 14.58 -4.75 2.39
N THR A 210 14.43 -6.07 2.45
CA THR A 210 14.42 -6.99 1.31
C THR A 210 13.04 -7.58 1.02
N LEU A 211 12.90 -8.26 -0.11
CA LEU A 211 11.77 -9.13 -0.46
C LEU A 211 12.21 -10.61 -0.55
N ASP A 212 13.30 -10.99 0.10
CA ASP A 212 13.90 -12.32 -0.07
C ASP A 212 12.99 -13.44 0.42
N VAL A 213 12.30 -13.24 1.55
CA VAL A 213 11.36 -14.22 2.09
C VAL A 213 10.21 -14.47 1.12
N VAL A 214 9.57 -13.42 0.61
CA VAL A 214 8.47 -13.58 -0.35
C VAL A 214 8.94 -14.13 -1.70
N ASN A 215 10.12 -13.70 -2.18
CA ASN A 215 10.71 -14.26 -3.39
C ASN A 215 11.03 -15.76 -3.24
N GLY A 216 11.55 -16.18 -2.09
CA GLY A 216 11.80 -17.59 -1.78
C GLY A 216 10.51 -18.42 -1.75
N LEU A 217 9.44 -17.88 -1.14
CA LEU A 217 8.12 -18.50 -1.14
C LEU A 217 7.56 -18.65 -2.56
N LEU A 218 7.60 -17.59 -3.37
CA LEU A 218 7.13 -17.63 -4.76
C LEU A 218 7.90 -18.66 -5.58
N GLN A 219 9.23 -18.72 -5.45
CA GLN A 219 10.05 -19.71 -6.13
C GLN A 219 9.67 -21.14 -5.73
N HIS A 220 9.39 -21.39 -4.44
CA HIS A 220 8.99 -22.71 -3.96
C HIS A 220 7.62 -23.13 -4.50
N ILE A 221 6.63 -22.23 -4.42
CA ILE A 221 5.26 -22.48 -4.88
C ILE A 221 5.22 -22.75 -6.38
N LEU A 222 5.93 -21.93 -7.17
CA LEU A 222 5.87 -22.01 -8.63
C LEU A 222 6.64 -23.21 -9.19
N ARG A 223 7.78 -23.59 -8.58
CA ARG A 223 8.53 -24.80 -8.97
C ARG A 223 7.72 -26.10 -8.80
N GLN A 224 6.82 -26.15 -7.82
CA GLN A 224 5.97 -27.32 -7.63
C GLN A 224 4.88 -27.43 -8.71
N GLY A 225 4.44 -26.31 -9.30
CA GLY A 225 3.46 -26.31 -10.40
C GLY A 225 3.99 -27.02 -11.65
N ASP A 226 5.24 -26.76 -12.03
CA ASP A 226 5.87 -27.36 -13.22
C ASP A 226 6.08 -28.87 -13.08
N CYS A 227 6.27 -29.39 -11.87
CA CYS A 227 6.49 -30.82 -11.65
C CYS A 227 5.24 -31.69 -11.79
N VAL A 228 4.04 -31.12 -11.63
CA VAL A 228 2.77 -31.87 -11.67
C VAL A 228 2.30 -32.10 -13.11
N GLU A 229 2.64 -31.23 -14.06
CA GLU A 229 2.26 -31.40 -15.48
C GLU A 229 3.02 -32.54 -16.19
N PHE A 230 4.22 -32.90 -15.72
CA PHE A 230 5.02 -33.98 -16.34
C PHE A 230 4.69 -35.40 -15.84
N GLN A 231 3.76 -35.56 -14.90
CA GLN A 231 3.34 -36.88 -14.39
C GLN A 231 1.96 -37.34 -14.90
N GLY A 232 1.37 -36.61 -15.86
CA GLY A 232 0.07 -36.93 -16.46
C GLY A 232 0.14 -37.18 -17.97
N SER A 233 1.00 -38.09 -18.44
CA SER A 233 1.02 -38.59 -19.83
C SER A 233 1.21 -40.10 -19.86
#